data_AF-A0A9J7WW18-F1
#
_entry.id   AF-A0A9J7WW18-F1
#
_cell.length_a   1.000
_cell.length_b   1.000
_cell.length_c   1.000
_cell.angle_alpha   90.00
_cell.angle_beta   90.00
_cell.angle_gamma   90.00
#
_symmetry.space_group_name_H-M   'P 1'
#
loop_
_entity.id
_entity.type
_entity.pdbx_description
1 polymer ?
#
loop_
_entity_poly.entity_id
_entity_poly.type
_entity_poly.pdbx_seq_one_letter_code
_entity_poly.pdbx_strand_id
1 'polypeptide(L)'
;MLQCLKLNKNSELMDPKCKQMITKRQITQNTDYRLNPVLRKACKADIPKFCQSILGKASDANELEGQVISCLKLKYADQRLSGDCEDQIRVILQESALDYRLDPQLQVHCRNEITRLCAEEAAAQEQTGQVEECLKNNLLKIKQDECKTEVLNMLKESKADIFVDPVLHTACALDLKHHCAAINPGRGRQMSCLMEALQDKQVRLQPECKRRLQDRVDMWSYAAKVAPAEGFSDLAVQVMTSPSKNYILFMIALAVSLLFLVGLLCGRITKRVTRELKDR
;
A
#
# COMPACT_ATOMS: atom_id res chain seq x y z
N MET A 1 -1.06 -2.64 29.37
CA MET A 1 -2.25 -1.79 29.66
C MET A 1 -2.95 -1.30 28.40
N LEU A 2 -2.31 -0.49 27.54
CA LEU A 2 -2.94 0.05 26.31
C LEU A 2 -3.50 -1.03 25.37
N GLN A 3 -2.82 -2.17 25.19
CA GLN A 3 -3.31 -3.26 24.34
C GLN A 3 -4.67 -3.82 24.79
N CYS A 4 -4.88 -3.99 26.10
CA CYS A 4 -6.16 -4.46 26.64
C CYS A 4 -7.27 -3.42 26.42
N LEU A 5 -6.95 -2.13 26.61
CA LEU A 5 -7.90 -1.04 26.37
C LEU A 5 -8.33 -0.97 24.90
N LYS A 6 -7.41 -1.22 23.96
CA LYS A 6 -7.73 -1.28 22.52
C LYS A 6 -8.71 -2.40 22.19
N LEU A 7 -8.53 -3.59 22.75
CA LEU A 7 -9.43 -4.74 22.53
C LEU A 7 -10.85 -4.47 23.05
N ASN A 8 -10.99 -3.69 24.13
CA ASN A 8 -12.27 -3.37 24.74
C ASN A 8 -12.84 -2.00 24.33
N LYS A 9 -12.16 -1.29 23.43
CA LYS A 9 -12.45 0.10 23.02
C LYS A 9 -13.88 0.31 22.50
N ASN A 10 -14.47 -0.72 21.91
CA ASN A 10 -15.80 -0.70 21.32
C ASN A 10 -16.85 -1.46 22.15
N SER A 11 -16.53 -1.86 23.38
CA SER A 11 -17.53 -2.39 24.29
C SER A 11 -18.53 -1.31 24.67
N GLU A 12 -19.80 -1.67 24.86
CA GLU A 12 -20.86 -0.75 25.30
C GLU A 12 -20.57 -0.11 26.66
N LEU A 13 -19.76 -0.78 27.48
CA LEU A 13 -19.35 -0.31 28.81
C LEU A 13 -18.17 0.68 28.76
N MET A 14 -17.58 0.93 27.59
CA MET A 14 -16.43 1.83 27.46
C MET A 14 -16.86 3.30 27.54
N ASP A 15 -16.32 4.02 28.53
CA ASP A 15 -16.57 5.46 28.67
C ASP A 15 -16.16 6.22 27.39
N PRO A 16 -17.00 7.13 26.87
CA PRO A 16 -16.71 7.88 25.64
C PRO A 16 -15.42 8.71 25.70
N LYS A 17 -15.07 9.30 26.86
CA LYS A 17 -13.82 10.06 27.02
C LYS A 17 -12.62 9.12 27.03
N CYS A 18 -12.75 7.96 27.67
CA CYS A 18 -11.73 6.91 27.60
C CYS A 18 -11.51 6.44 26.15
N LYS A 19 -12.58 6.17 25.40
CA LYS A 19 -12.53 5.81 23.97
C LYS A 19 -11.82 6.88 23.13
N GLN A 20 -12.10 8.16 23.38
CA GLN A 20 -11.42 9.27 22.72
C GLN A 20 -9.93 9.32 23.06
N MET A 21 -9.55 9.14 24.33
CA MET A 21 -8.16 9.13 24.77
C MET A 21 -7.37 7.94 24.19
N ILE A 22 -7.97 6.75 24.12
CA ILE A 22 -7.38 5.57 23.47
C ILE A 22 -7.12 5.88 21.99
N THR A 23 -8.12 6.43 21.30
CA THR A 23 -8.00 6.80 19.88
C THR A 23 -6.91 7.85 19.67
N LYS A 24 -6.91 8.92 20.48
CA LYS A 24 -5.86 9.95 20.42
C LYS A 24 -4.47 9.35 20.64
N ARG A 25 -4.33 8.43 21.60
CA ARG A 25 -3.07 7.72 21.84
C ARG A 25 -2.66 6.87 20.64
N GLN A 26 -3.58 6.16 19.99
CA GLN A 26 -3.30 5.39 18.78
C GLN A 26 -2.84 6.30 17.63
N ILE A 27 -3.51 7.44 17.41
CA ILE A 27 -3.13 8.43 16.40
C ILE A 27 -1.68 8.89 16.64
N THR A 28 -1.35 9.33 17.85
CA THR A 28 0.01 9.75 18.21
C THR A 28 1.06 8.63 18.02
N GLN A 29 0.69 7.37 18.26
CA GLN A 29 1.60 6.26 17.99
C GLN A 29 1.81 6.00 16.50
N ASN A 30 0.85 6.38 15.67
CA ASN A 30 0.93 6.20 14.23
C ASN A 30 1.60 7.40 13.53
N THR A 31 1.59 8.60 14.13
CA THR A 31 2.33 9.76 13.60
C THR A 31 3.85 9.62 13.74
N ASP A 32 4.34 8.86 14.72
CA ASP A 32 5.77 8.60 14.86
C ASP A 32 6.06 7.22 15.44
N TYR A 33 6.80 6.41 14.68
CA TYR A 33 7.19 5.06 15.09
C TYR A 33 7.99 5.04 16.41
N ARG A 34 8.68 6.13 16.76
CA ARG A 34 9.42 6.29 18.01
C ARG A 34 8.49 6.25 19.23
N LEU A 35 7.24 6.67 19.06
CA LEU A 35 6.19 6.69 20.10
C LEU A 35 5.44 5.35 20.22
N ASN A 36 5.73 4.41 19.31
CA ASN A 36 5.17 3.06 19.31
C ASN A 36 6.24 2.01 19.69
N PRO A 37 6.42 1.71 20.98
CA PRO A 37 7.47 0.78 21.43
C PRO A 37 7.28 -0.65 20.91
N VAL A 38 6.03 -1.07 20.66
CA VAL A 38 5.74 -2.41 20.10
C VAL A 38 6.23 -2.48 18.66
N LEU A 39 5.86 -1.50 17.83
CA LEU A 39 6.35 -1.39 16.46
C LEU A 39 7.87 -1.27 16.39
N ARG A 40 8.46 -0.39 17.21
CA ARG A 40 9.92 -0.18 17.23
C ARG A 40 10.69 -1.45 17.60
N LYS A 41 10.13 -2.28 18.48
CA LYS A 41 10.72 -3.57 18.85
C LYS A 41 10.59 -4.59 17.72
N ALA A 42 9.39 -4.76 17.18
CA ALA A 42 9.09 -5.74 16.14
C ALA A 42 9.83 -5.45 14.82
N CYS A 43 9.86 -4.18 14.41
CA CYS A 43 10.45 -3.73 13.14
C CYS A 43 11.88 -3.20 13.29
N LYS A 44 12.60 -3.57 14.36
CA LYS A 44 13.94 -3.05 14.68
C LYS A 44 14.94 -3.19 13.53
N ALA A 45 14.89 -4.32 12.81
CA ALA A 45 15.77 -4.59 11.67
C ALA A 45 15.22 -4.01 10.34
N ASP A 46 13.90 -3.98 10.18
CA ASP A 46 13.26 -3.60 8.92
C ASP A 46 13.24 -2.09 8.68
N ILE A 47 13.07 -1.29 9.75
CA ILE A 47 13.06 0.18 9.68
C ILE A 47 14.34 0.74 9.03
N PRO A 48 15.55 0.47 9.52
CA PRO A 48 16.77 0.99 8.89
C PRO A 48 17.05 0.32 7.54
N LYS A 49 16.58 -0.91 7.31
CA LYS A 49 16.78 -1.61 6.05
C LYS A 49 15.96 -1.03 4.90
N PHE A 50 14.71 -0.68 5.15
CA PHE A 50 13.77 -0.27 4.08
C PHE A 50 13.45 1.21 4.06
N CYS A 51 13.47 1.89 5.21
CA CYS A 51 12.99 3.26 5.35
C CYS A 51 14.13 4.26 5.61
N GLN A 52 15.38 3.89 5.31
CA GLN A 52 16.57 4.71 5.55
C GLN A 52 16.49 6.11 4.91
N SER A 53 15.89 6.22 3.72
CA SER A 53 15.72 7.50 3.01
C SER A 53 14.83 8.48 3.76
N ILE A 54 13.86 7.97 4.53
CA ILE A 54 12.98 8.76 5.40
C ILE A 54 13.73 9.15 6.68
N LEU A 55 14.46 8.20 7.26
CA LEU A 55 15.29 8.45 8.46
C LEU A 55 16.38 9.49 8.20
N GLY A 56 16.97 9.50 7.00
CA GLY A 56 17.97 10.50 6.62
C GLY A 56 17.41 11.93 6.48
N LYS A 57 16.09 12.08 6.34
CA LYS A 57 15.39 13.37 6.33
C LYS A 57 14.88 13.77 7.72
N ALA A 58 14.92 12.85 8.68
CA ALA A 58 14.46 13.08 10.04
C ALA A 58 15.47 13.93 10.82
N SER A 59 15.02 15.07 11.33
CA SER A 59 15.69 15.74 12.46
C SER A 59 14.93 15.40 13.75
N ASP A 60 15.61 15.43 14.90
CA ASP A 60 14.96 15.19 16.19
C ASP A 60 13.88 16.23 16.53
N ALA A 61 13.85 17.36 15.81
CA ALA A 61 12.89 18.44 15.99
C ALA A 61 11.56 18.24 15.25
N ASN A 62 11.49 17.34 14.27
CA ASN A 62 10.29 17.17 13.43
C ASN A 62 9.64 15.79 13.66
N GLU A 63 8.30 15.78 13.75
CA GLU A 63 7.53 14.54 13.67
C GLU A 63 7.65 13.96 12.25
N LEU A 64 7.75 12.63 12.13
CA LEU A 64 7.85 11.97 10.83
C LEU A 64 6.50 11.78 10.14
N GLU A 65 5.42 12.34 10.71
CA GLU A 65 4.06 12.36 10.15
C GLU A 65 3.53 10.99 9.68
N GLY A 66 4.00 9.89 10.27
CA GLY A 66 3.63 8.53 9.90
C GLY A 66 4.34 7.99 8.66
N GLN A 67 5.31 8.71 8.07
CA GLN A 67 6.04 8.29 6.87
C GLN A 67 6.75 6.94 7.02
N VAL A 68 7.32 6.67 8.21
CA VAL A 68 7.97 5.36 8.47
C VAL A 68 6.96 4.22 8.47
N ILE A 69 5.76 4.43 9.03
CA ILE A 69 4.70 3.43 9.00
C ILE A 69 4.20 3.23 7.57
N SER A 70 3.96 4.30 6.81
CA SER A 70 3.60 4.22 5.39
C SER A 70 4.63 3.43 4.57
N CYS A 71 5.93 3.68 4.77
CA CYS A 71 6.99 2.89 4.17
C CYS A 71 6.90 1.39 4.52
N LEU A 72 6.69 1.05 5.80
CA LEU A 72 6.56 -0.33 6.23
C LEU A 72 5.29 -1.00 5.66
N LYS A 73 4.17 -0.28 5.53
CA LYS A 73 2.95 -0.77 4.89
C LYS A 73 3.19 -1.17 3.42
N LEU A 74 3.94 -0.37 2.67
CA LEU A 74 4.32 -0.74 1.30
C LEU A 74 5.16 -2.02 1.26
N LYS A 75 6.09 -2.20 2.20
CA LYS A 75 6.90 -3.42 2.29
C LYS A 75 6.15 -4.63 2.83
N TYR A 76 5.11 -4.41 3.63
CA TYR A 76 4.14 -5.44 3.99
C TYR A 76 3.41 -5.94 2.73
N ALA A 77 2.92 -5.02 1.89
CA ALA A 77 2.23 -5.38 0.66
C ALA A 77 3.14 -6.11 -0.35
N ASP A 78 4.44 -5.79 -0.35
CA ASP A 78 5.47 -6.49 -1.13
C ASP A 78 5.93 -7.82 -0.50
N GLN A 79 5.44 -8.19 0.69
CA GLN A 79 5.88 -9.36 1.49
C GLN A 79 7.39 -9.37 1.79
N ARG A 80 7.98 -8.19 2.06
CA ARG A 80 9.43 -8.02 2.28
C ARG A 80 9.85 -7.85 3.74
N LEU A 81 8.89 -7.75 4.66
CA LEU A 81 9.16 -7.57 6.09
C LEU A 81 9.58 -8.88 6.77
N SER A 82 10.24 -8.76 7.93
CA SER A 82 10.41 -9.90 8.84
C SER A 82 9.07 -10.33 9.43
N GLY A 83 8.96 -11.57 9.91
CA GLY A 83 7.70 -12.11 10.48
C GLY A 83 7.15 -11.25 11.62
N ASP A 84 7.99 -10.88 12.59
CA ASP A 84 7.59 -10.04 13.73
C ASP A 84 7.07 -8.67 13.27
N CYS A 85 7.76 -8.04 12.31
CA CYS A 85 7.35 -6.75 11.78
C CYS A 85 6.08 -6.85 10.92
N GLU A 86 5.96 -7.90 10.11
CA GLU A 86 4.77 -8.20 9.31
C GLU A 86 3.53 -8.34 10.20
N ASP A 87 3.62 -9.12 11.28
CA ASP A 87 2.54 -9.30 12.25
C ASP A 87 2.13 -7.96 12.88
N GLN A 88 3.10 -7.13 13.28
CA GLN A 88 2.80 -5.85 13.90
C GLN A 88 2.25 -4.81 12.92
N ILE A 89 2.72 -4.80 11.68
CA ILE A 89 2.15 -3.95 10.62
C ILE A 89 0.74 -4.40 10.24
N ARG A 90 0.47 -5.70 10.22
CA ARG A 90 -0.88 -6.24 10.01
C ARG A 90 -1.86 -5.70 11.06
N VAL A 91 -1.47 -5.67 12.34
CA VAL A 91 -2.30 -5.10 13.41
C VAL A 91 -2.57 -3.61 13.17
N ILE A 92 -1.55 -2.84 12.78
CA ILE A 92 -1.71 -1.40 12.47
C ILE A 92 -2.66 -1.22 11.28
N LEU A 93 -2.50 -2.01 10.22
CA LEU A 93 -3.35 -1.99 9.03
C LEU A 93 -4.80 -2.34 9.34
N GLN A 94 -5.05 -3.38 10.14
CA GLN A 94 -6.39 -3.75 10.59
C GLN A 94 -7.06 -2.62 11.39
N GLU A 95 -6.31 -1.98 12.29
CA GLU A 95 -6.82 -0.87 13.09
C GLU A 95 -7.12 0.37 12.25
N SER A 96 -6.24 0.72 11.31
CA SER A 96 -6.46 1.80 10.35
C SER A 96 -7.64 1.53 9.43
N ALA A 97 -7.78 0.30 8.94
CA ALA A 97 -8.88 -0.09 8.05
C ALA A 97 -10.26 -0.02 8.74
N LEU A 98 -10.31 -0.16 10.06
CA LEU A 98 -11.54 0.07 10.85
C LEU A 98 -11.76 1.54 11.18
N ASP A 99 -10.69 2.30 11.44
CA ASP A 99 -10.74 3.72 11.81
C ASP A 99 -9.68 4.52 11.02
N TYR A 100 -10.12 5.10 9.91
CA TYR A 100 -9.30 5.87 8.96
C TYR A 100 -8.48 7.01 9.62
N ARG A 101 -8.88 7.47 10.81
CA ARG A 101 -8.15 8.48 11.59
C ARG A 101 -6.81 7.99 12.12
N LEU A 102 -6.65 6.67 12.20
CA LEU A 102 -5.41 6.03 12.62
C LEU A 102 -4.38 5.95 11.49
N ASP A 103 -4.69 6.40 10.28
CA ASP A 103 -3.72 6.57 9.20
C ASP A 103 -3.37 8.05 9.00
N PRO A 104 -2.19 8.51 9.47
CA PRO A 104 -1.81 9.91 9.34
C PRO A 104 -1.63 10.37 7.89
N GLN A 105 -1.09 9.53 7.00
CA GLN A 105 -0.89 9.92 5.61
C GLN A 105 -2.23 10.08 4.91
N LEU A 106 -3.18 9.19 5.18
CA LEU A 106 -4.56 9.36 4.71
C LEU A 106 -5.21 10.62 5.27
N GLN A 107 -5.05 10.92 6.56
CA GLN A 107 -5.60 12.14 7.16
C GLN A 107 -5.03 13.41 6.52
N VAL A 108 -3.72 13.43 6.22
CA VAL A 108 -3.06 14.59 5.63
C VAL A 108 -3.48 14.77 4.18
N HIS A 109 -3.42 13.70 3.38
CA HIS A 109 -3.59 13.80 1.93
C HIS A 109 -5.05 13.73 1.48
N CYS A 110 -5.92 13.03 2.19
CA CYS A 110 -7.32 12.81 1.79
C CYS A 110 -8.36 13.64 2.54
N ARG A 111 -7.97 14.57 3.44
CA ARG A 111 -8.92 15.35 4.25
C ARG A 111 -10.05 15.99 3.44
N ASN A 112 -9.70 16.63 2.32
CA ASN A 112 -10.67 17.34 1.48
C ASN A 112 -11.61 16.35 0.77
N GLU A 113 -11.06 15.23 0.30
CA GLU A 113 -11.82 14.22 -0.42
C GLU A 113 -12.76 13.45 0.51
N ILE A 114 -12.34 13.16 1.74
CA ILE A 114 -13.20 12.57 2.77
C ILE A 114 -14.38 13.51 3.06
N THR A 115 -14.11 14.80 3.26
CA THR A 115 -15.16 15.80 3.53
C THR A 115 -16.13 15.97 2.35
N ARG A 116 -15.66 15.78 1.12
CA ARG A 116 -16.45 16.02 -0.10
C ARG A 116 -17.19 14.79 -0.60
N LEU A 117 -16.56 13.63 -0.55
CA LEU A 117 -17.05 12.38 -1.16
C LEU A 117 -17.64 11.43 -0.12
N CYS A 118 -17.18 11.46 1.13
CA CYS A 118 -17.46 10.47 2.16
C CYS A 118 -17.95 11.11 3.47
N ALA A 119 -18.69 12.21 3.36
CA ALA A 119 -19.13 13.01 4.51
C ALA A 119 -20.11 12.25 5.41
N GLU A 120 -20.99 11.44 4.81
CA GLU A 120 -21.99 10.65 5.52
C GLU A 120 -21.32 9.56 6.37
N GLU A 121 -20.41 8.80 5.76
CA GLU A 121 -19.64 7.74 6.43
C GLU A 121 -18.74 8.32 7.54
N ALA A 122 -18.14 9.50 7.31
CA ALA A 122 -17.35 10.19 8.32
C ALA A 122 -18.21 10.73 9.47
N ALA A 123 -19.43 11.20 9.20
CA ALA A 123 -20.36 11.71 10.20
C ALA A 123 -20.93 10.62 11.11
N ALA A 124 -21.09 9.39 10.61
CA ALA A 124 -21.50 8.23 11.41
C ALA A 124 -20.51 7.90 12.54
N GLN A 125 -19.22 8.28 12.37
CA GLN A 125 -18.14 8.02 13.33
C GLN A 125 -18.00 6.54 13.74
N GLU A 126 -18.48 5.64 12.89
CA GLU A 126 -18.41 4.20 13.11
C GLU A 126 -17.03 3.64 12.75
N GLN A 127 -16.58 2.66 13.53
CA GLN A 127 -15.31 1.96 13.29
C GLN A 127 -15.52 0.68 12.47
N THR A 128 -16.17 0.84 11.33
CA THR A 128 -16.60 -0.24 10.42
C THR A 128 -15.85 -0.25 9.09
N GLY A 129 -14.94 0.71 8.88
CA GLY A 129 -14.16 0.85 7.64
C GLY A 129 -14.89 1.49 6.47
N GLN A 130 -16.09 2.06 6.69
CA GLN A 130 -16.92 2.64 5.61
C GLN A 130 -16.28 3.86 4.94
N VAL A 131 -15.48 4.64 5.66
CA VAL A 131 -14.77 5.80 5.06
C VAL A 131 -13.74 5.33 4.03
N GLU A 132 -12.93 4.32 4.36
CA GLU A 132 -12.00 3.74 3.38
C GLU A 132 -12.73 3.07 2.22
N GLU A 133 -13.85 2.39 2.49
CA GLU A 133 -14.69 1.79 1.45
C GLU A 133 -15.23 2.85 0.47
N CYS A 134 -15.73 3.98 1.01
CA CYS A 134 -16.18 5.09 0.20
C CYS A 134 -15.06 5.68 -0.66
N LEU A 135 -13.85 5.83 -0.12
CA LEU A 135 -12.69 6.30 -0.87
C LEU A 135 -12.31 5.34 -2.01
N LYS A 136 -12.27 4.03 -1.74
CA LYS A 136 -12.02 2.99 -2.76
C LYS A 136 -13.05 3.06 -3.89
N ASN A 137 -14.33 3.16 -3.55
CA ASN A 137 -15.44 3.26 -4.53
C ASN A 137 -15.41 4.56 -5.35
N ASN A 138 -14.86 5.64 -4.79
CA ASN A 138 -14.75 6.92 -5.45
C ASN A 138 -13.34 7.21 -6.00
N LEU A 139 -12.47 6.21 -6.12
CA LEU A 139 -11.07 6.36 -6.56
C LEU A 139 -10.93 7.20 -7.84
N LEU A 140 -11.83 7.03 -8.81
CA LEU A 140 -11.82 7.76 -10.08
C LEU A 140 -12.33 9.21 -9.96
N LYS A 141 -13.03 9.55 -8.88
CA LYS A 141 -13.56 10.90 -8.61
C LYS A 141 -12.67 11.72 -7.69
N ILE A 142 -11.61 11.13 -7.14
CA ILE A 142 -10.59 11.80 -6.34
C ILE A 142 -9.78 12.72 -7.25
N LYS A 143 -9.67 13.99 -6.86
CA LYS A 143 -8.98 15.04 -7.62
C LYS A 143 -7.55 15.25 -7.12
N GLN A 144 -7.30 15.07 -5.83
CA GLN A 144 -5.96 15.22 -5.27
C GLN A 144 -5.11 13.97 -5.55
N ASP A 145 -3.99 14.14 -6.23
CA ASP A 145 -3.12 13.03 -6.64
C ASP A 145 -2.45 12.34 -5.44
N GLU A 146 -2.14 13.10 -4.39
CA GLU A 146 -1.61 12.57 -3.13
C GLU A 146 -2.64 11.65 -2.47
N CYS A 147 -3.90 12.10 -2.38
CA CYS A 147 -4.98 11.26 -1.86
C CYS A 147 -5.19 10.01 -2.72
N LYS A 148 -5.18 10.17 -4.05
CA LYS A 148 -5.32 9.06 -4.99
C LYS A 148 -4.22 8.02 -4.78
N THR A 149 -3.00 8.47 -4.54
CA THR A 149 -1.84 7.61 -4.22
C THR A 149 -2.07 6.84 -2.93
N GLU A 150 -2.54 7.50 -1.86
CA GLU A 150 -2.87 6.80 -0.60
C GLU A 150 -3.99 5.77 -0.79
N VAL A 151 -5.02 6.06 -1.59
CA VAL A 151 -6.08 5.06 -1.88
C VAL A 151 -5.56 3.89 -2.71
N LEU A 152 -4.64 4.12 -3.65
CA LEU A 152 -3.97 3.05 -4.38
C LEU A 152 -3.08 2.19 -3.46
N ASN A 153 -2.38 2.80 -2.51
CA ASN A 153 -1.61 2.10 -1.49
C ASN A 153 -2.51 1.23 -0.61
N MET A 154 -3.66 1.77 -0.16
CA MET A 154 -4.67 1.00 0.59
C MET A 154 -5.18 -0.22 -0.21
N LEU A 155 -5.38 -0.08 -1.52
CA LEU A 155 -5.76 -1.22 -2.37
C LEU A 155 -4.65 -2.28 -2.47
N LYS A 156 -3.38 -1.85 -2.52
CA LYS A 156 -2.22 -2.75 -2.52
C LYS A 156 -2.09 -3.49 -1.19
N GLU A 157 -2.27 -2.78 -0.08
CA GLU A 157 -2.27 -3.31 1.29
C GLU A 157 -3.41 -4.31 1.51
N SER A 158 -4.63 -3.98 1.08
CA SER A 158 -5.81 -4.84 1.23
C SER A 158 -5.76 -6.11 0.39
N LYS A 159 -5.04 -6.08 -0.74
CA LYS A 159 -4.77 -7.28 -1.55
C LYS A 159 -3.87 -8.27 -0.82
N ALA A 160 -2.96 -7.77 0.03
CA ALA A 160 -1.94 -8.60 0.68
C ALA A 160 -2.51 -9.48 1.80
N ASP A 161 -3.63 -9.09 2.41
CA ASP A 161 -4.34 -9.92 3.38
C ASP A 161 -5.81 -9.49 3.53
N ILE A 162 -6.74 -10.45 3.52
CA ILE A 162 -8.17 -10.15 3.62
C ILE A 162 -8.54 -9.45 4.93
N PHE A 163 -7.80 -9.71 6.02
CA PHE A 163 -8.05 -9.04 7.29
C PHE A 163 -7.75 -7.53 7.25
N VAL A 164 -7.02 -7.04 6.25
CA VAL A 164 -6.77 -5.60 6.00
C VAL A 164 -7.93 -4.95 5.23
N ASP A 165 -8.97 -5.71 4.88
CA ASP A 165 -10.22 -5.19 4.31
C ASP A 165 -11.43 -5.68 5.14
N PRO A 166 -11.81 -4.97 6.23
CA PRO A 166 -12.84 -5.45 7.13
C PRO A 166 -14.20 -5.60 6.44
N VAL A 167 -14.49 -4.77 5.43
CA VAL A 167 -15.73 -4.83 4.66
C VAL A 167 -15.78 -6.08 3.79
N LEU A 168 -14.70 -6.40 3.06
CA LEU A 168 -14.60 -7.63 2.27
C LEU A 168 -14.54 -8.87 3.18
N HIS A 169 -13.76 -8.83 4.26
CA HIS A 169 -13.65 -9.93 5.22
C HIS A 169 -15.02 -10.29 5.81
N THR A 170 -15.81 -9.28 6.19
CA THR A 170 -17.16 -9.50 6.72
C THR A 170 -18.08 -10.13 5.67
N ALA A 171 -18.05 -9.63 4.43
CA ALA A 171 -18.84 -10.18 3.34
C ALA A 171 -18.47 -11.64 3.00
N CYS A 172 -17.20 -11.99 3.13
CA CYS A 172 -16.67 -13.32 2.80
C CYS A 172 -16.49 -14.24 4.01
N ALA A 173 -16.95 -13.86 5.21
CA ALA A 173 -16.68 -14.62 6.45
C ALA A 173 -17.20 -16.08 6.39
N LEU A 174 -18.38 -16.30 5.80
CA LEU A 174 -18.95 -17.63 5.61
C LEU A 174 -18.16 -18.44 4.56
N ASP A 175 -17.83 -17.81 3.43
CA ASP A 175 -17.07 -18.47 2.36
C ASP A 175 -15.65 -18.85 2.81
N LEU A 176 -15.00 -17.99 3.61
CA LEU A 176 -13.72 -18.32 4.24
C LEU A 176 -13.83 -19.57 5.12
N LYS A 177 -14.90 -19.69 5.92
CA LYS A 177 -15.13 -20.83 6.79
C LYS A 177 -15.44 -22.12 6.01
N HIS A 178 -16.15 -22.01 4.88
CA HIS A 178 -16.57 -23.18 4.11
C HIS A 178 -15.54 -23.64 3.08
N HIS A 179 -14.87 -22.71 2.40
CA HIS A 179 -13.97 -23.00 1.29
C HIS A 179 -12.50 -22.87 1.65
N CYS A 180 -12.15 -21.98 2.60
CA CYS A 180 -10.76 -21.68 2.95
C CYS A 180 -10.39 -22.06 4.41
N ALA A 181 -11.19 -22.92 5.06
CA ALA A 181 -11.03 -23.26 6.48
C ALA A 181 -9.67 -23.86 6.84
N ALA A 182 -9.08 -24.65 5.93
CA ALA A 182 -7.76 -25.28 6.14
C ALA A 182 -6.59 -24.30 5.89
N ILE A 183 -6.85 -23.09 5.41
CA ILE A 183 -5.82 -22.12 5.03
C ILE A 183 -5.54 -21.19 6.21
N ASN A 184 -4.29 -21.22 6.69
CA ASN A 184 -3.84 -20.35 7.77
C ASN A 184 -3.87 -18.86 7.36
N PRO A 185 -4.37 -17.95 8.23
CA PRO A 185 -4.31 -16.50 8.05
C PRO A 185 -2.91 -15.95 7.76
N GLY A 186 -2.82 -14.77 7.13
CA GLY A 186 -1.57 -14.09 6.84
C GLY A 186 -0.97 -14.41 5.47
N ARG A 187 -0.09 -13.52 4.98
CA ARG A 187 0.60 -13.60 3.68
C ARG A 187 -0.32 -13.80 2.48
N GLY A 188 -1.56 -13.31 2.58
CA GLY A 188 -2.52 -13.35 1.48
C GLY A 188 -3.06 -14.74 1.12
N ARG A 189 -2.74 -15.80 1.87
CA ARG A 189 -3.16 -17.17 1.49
C ARG A 189 -4.67 -17.32 1.41
N GLN A 190 -5.39 -16.76 2.37
CA GLN A 190 -6.86 -16.78 2.36
C GLN A 190 -7.43 -15.89 1.24
N MET A 191 -6.75 -14.78 0.90
CA MET A 191 -7.12 -13.97 -0.26
C MET A 191 -6.95 -14.74 -1.56
N SER A 192 -5.82 -15.44 -1.73
CA SER A 192 -5.56 -16.31 -2.88
C SER A 192 -6.62 -17.41 -3.03
N CYS A 193 -6.97 -18.08 -1.92
CA CYS A 193 -8.04 -19.08 -1.90
C CYS A 193 -9.38 -18.51 -2.39
N LEU A 194 -9.77 -17.33 -1.91
CA LEU A 194 -11.01 -16.68 -2.36
C LEU A 194 -10.97 -16.28 -3.84
N MET A 195 -9.84 -15.75 -4.32
CA MET A 195 -9.68 -15.41 -5.75
C MET A 195 -9.76 -16.64 -6.65
N GLU A 196 -9.22 -17.78 -6.21
CA GLU A 196 -9.33 -19.06 -6.92
C GLU A 196 -10.78 -19.57 -6.91
N ALA A 197 -11.44 -19.53 -5.75
CA ALA A 197 -12.85 -19.87 -5.60
C ALA A 197 -13.79 -18.99 -6.44
N LEU A 198 -13.43 -17.72 -6.69
CA LEU A 198 -14.19 -16.83 -7.57
C LEU A 198 -14.12 -17.26 -9.04
N GLN A 199 -12.99 -17.84 -9.46
CA GLN A 199 -12.76 -18.30 -10.82
C GLN A 199 -13.28 -19.72 -11.07
N ASP A 200 -13.37 -20.53 -10.03
CA ASP A 200 -13.89 -21.89 -10.11
C ASP A 200 -15.42 -21.91 -10.31
N LYS A 201 -15.87 -22.53 -11.41
CA LYS A 201 -17.29 -22.69 -11.73
C LYS A 201 -18.01 -23.67 -10.79
N GLN A 202 -17.26 -24.55 -10.11
CA GLN A 202 -17.80 -25.54 -9.17
C GLN A 202 -18.04 -24.93 -7.78
N VAL A 203 -17.35 -23.84 -7.45
CA VAL A 203 -17.50 -23.17 -6.15
C VAL A 203 -18.56 -22.07 -6.26
N ARG A 204 -19.49 -22.06 -5.30
CA ARG A 204 -20.55 -21.05 -5.21
C ARG A 204 -20.36 -20.21 -3.96
N LEU A 205 -19.66 -19.10 -4.12
CA LEU A 205 -19.53 -18.07 -3.09
C LEU A 205 -20.88 -17.43 -2.75
N GLN A 206 -21.02 -16.92 -1.52
CA GLN A 206 -22.16 -16.08 -1.14
C GLN A 206 -22.30 -14.88 -2.10
N PRO A 207 -23.52 -14.44 -2.44
CA PRO A 207 -23.72 -13.36 -3.41
C PRO A 207 -22.97 -12.07 -3.07
N GLU A 208 -22.95 -11.70 -1.78
CA GLU A 208 -22.28 -10.48 -1.33
C GLU A 208 -20.75 -10.61 -1.36
N CYS A 209 -20.19 -11.75 -0.93
CA CYS A 209 -18.75 -12.01 -1.07
C CYS A 209 -18.34 -11.99 -2.54
N LYS A 210 -19.07 -12.69 -3.40
CA LYS A 210 -18.79 -12.75 -4.84
C LYS A 210 -18.76 -11.35 -5.47
N ARG A 211 -19.77 -10.54 -5.16
CA ARG A 211 -19.88 -9.16 -5.66
C ARG A 211 -18.70 -8.31 -5.20
N ARG A 212 -18.45 -8.23 -3.89
CA ARG A 212 -17.37 -7.40 -3.35
C ARG A 212 -15.99 -7.88 -3.78
N LEU A 213 -15.76 -9.19 -3.82
CA LEU A 213 -14.49 -9.75 -4.26
C LEU A 213 -14.25 -9.44 -5.73
N GLN A 214 -15.28 -9.50 -6.58
CA GLN A 214 -15.18 -9.06 -7.97
C GLN A 214 -14.85 -7.57 -8.09
N ASP A 215 -15.54 -6.72 -7.32
CA ASP A 215 -15.27 -5.27 -7.28
C ASP A 215 -13.79 -5.02 -6.91
N ARG A 216 -13.24 -5.77 -5.94
CA ARG A 216 -11.83 -5.70 -5.54
C ARG A 216 -10.86 -6.17 -6.61
N VAL A 217 -11.16 -7.26 -7.30
CA VAL A 217 -10.36 -7.75 -8.44
C VAL A 217 -10.24 -6.67 -9.52
N ASP A 218 -11.34 -5.98 -9.82
CA ASP A 218 -11.36 -4.90 -10.81
C ASP A 218 -10.55 -3.68 -10.34
N MET A 219 -10.70 -3.29 -9.06
CA MET A 219 -9.92 -2.22 -8.44
C MET A 219 -8.42 -2.53 -8.42
N TRP A 220 -8.01 -3.75 -8.07
CA TRP A 220 -6.61 -4.15 -8.08
C TRP A 220 -6.03 -4.19 -9.48
N SER A 221 -6.82 -4.62 -10.48
CA SER A 221 -6.45 -4.58 -11.88
C SER A 221 -6.21 -3.14 -12.35
N TYR A 222 -7.09 -2.22 -11.97
CA TYR A 222 -6.89 -0.79 -12.22
C TYR A 222 -5.64 -0.26 -11.52
N ALA A 223 -5.47 -0.54 -10.22
CA ALA A 223 -4.32 -0.10 -9.44
C ALA A 223 -2.99 -0.59 -10.03
N ALA A 224 -2.92 -1.85 -10.47
CA ALA A 224 -1.73 -2.40 -11.11
C ALA A 224 -1.37 -1.70 -12.44
N LYS A 225 -2.36 -1.20 -13.19
CA LYS A 225 -2.14 -0.47 -14.45
C LYS A 225 -1.63 0.95 -14.22
N VAL A 226 -2.02 1.59 -13.13
CA VAL A 226 -1.66 2.97 -12.80
C VAL A 226 -0.52 3.11 -11.79
N ALA A 227 -0.11 2.01 -11.16
CA ALA A 227 0.99 2.00 -10.20
C ALA A 227 2.27 2.54 -10.86
N PRO A 228 3.01 3.46 -10.21
CA PRO A 228 4.25 4.00 -10.76
C PRO A 228 5.30 2.89 -10.95
N ALA A 229 6.06 2.95 -12.05
CA ALA A 229 7.14 2.01 -12.28
C ALA A 229 8.30 2.28 -11.31
N GLU A 230 8.46 1.44 -10.29
CA GLU A 230 9.57 1.55 -9.32
C GLU A 230 10.88 0.90 -9.84
N GLY A 231 10.83 0.19 -10.97
CA GLY A 231 11.97 -0.49 -11.57
C GLY A 231 11.92 -0.60 -13.10
N PHE A 232 13.04 -1.00 -13.71
CA PHE A 232 13.16 -1.13 -15.17
C PHE A 232 12.21 -2.19 -15.76
N SER A 233 11.89 -3.26 -15.02
CA SER A 233 10.90 -4.26 -15.45
C SER A 233 9.50 -3.67 -15.55
N ASP A 234 9.10 -2.90 -14.54
CA ASP A 234 7.77 -2.30 -14.45
C ASP A 234 7.63 -1.17 -15.45
N LEU A 235 8.72 -0.42 -15.67
CA LEU A 235 8.80 0.59 -16.71
C LEU A 235 8.68 -0.03 -18.11
N ALA A 236 9.32 -1.19 -18.35
CA ALA A 236 9.18 -1.91 -19.61
C ALA A 236 7.74 -2.38 -19.84
N VAL A 237 7.07 -2.91 -18.82
CA VAL A 237 5.65 -3.29 -18.90
C VAL A 237 4.79 -2.06 -19.21
N GLN A 238 4.96 -0.95 -18.49
CA GLN A 238 4.22 0.29 -18.74
C GLN A 238 4.41 0.80 -20.17
N VAL A 239 5.65 0.87 -20.65
CA VAL A 239 5.97 1.28 -22.03
C VAL A 239 5.30 0.37 -23.05
N MET A 240 5.31 -0.95 -22.84
CA MET A 240 4.71 -1.93 -23.74
C MET A 240 3.18 -1.92 -23.74
N THR A 241 2.57 -1.53 -22.62
CA THR A 241 1.10 -1.36 -22.49
C THR A 241 0.59 0.00 -22.97
N SER A 242 1.47 0.96 -23.21
CA SER A 242 1.10 2.30 -23.67
C SER A 242 0.52 2.27 -25.10
N PRO A 243 -0.53 3.06 -25.41
CA PRO A 243 -1.03 3.21 -26.77
C PRO A 243 0.05 3.75 -27.73
N SER A 244 1.05 4.45 -27.21
CA SER A 244 2.16 5.03 -27.98
C SER A 244 3.42 4.16 -27.97
N LYS A 245 3.34 2.86 -27.60
CA LYS A 245 4.49 1.96 -27.45
C LYS A 245 5.46 1.97 -28.64
N ASN A 246 4.94 1.97 -29.87
CA ASN A 246 5.77 1.94 -31.08
C ASN A 246 6.62 3.21 -31.21
N TYR A 247 6.06 4.36 -30.87
CA TYR A 247 6.77 5.65 -30.87
C TYR A 247 7.85 5.67 -29.78
N ILE A 248 7.51 5.24 -28.56
CA ILE A 248 8.44 5.22 -27.43
C ILE A 248 9.64 4.29 -27.74
N LEU A 249 9.37 3.08 -28.25
CA LEU A 249 10.42 2.12 -28.64
C LEU A 249 11.32 2.65 -29.75
N PHE A 250 10.74 3.33 -30.76
CA PHE A 250 11.51 3.96 -31.83
C PHE A 250 12.46 5.04 -31.29
N MET A 251 11.98 5.92 -30.41
CA MET A 251 12.80 6.97 -29.80
C MET A 251 13.93 6.39 -28.94
N ILE A 252 13.67 5.34 -28.18
CA ILE A 252 14.69 4.62 -27.40
C ILE A 252 15.75 4.02 -28.34
N ALA A 253 15.33 3.34 -29.42
CA ALA A 253 16.24 2.75 -30.39
C ALA A 253 17.12 3.80 -31.08
N LEU A 254 16.56 4.97 -31.41
CA LEU A 254 17.28 6.09 -32.00
C LEU A 254 18.35 6.65 -31.05
N ALA A 255 17.99 6.84 -29.77
CA ALA A 255 18.92 7.29 -28.74
C ALA A 255 20.07 6.31 -28.51
N VAL A 256 19.79 4.99 -28.43
CA VAL A 256 20.82 3.96 -28.29
C VAL A 256 21.74 3.91 -29.50
N SER A 257 21.18 4.05 -30.70
CA SER A 257 21.96 4.09 -31.96
C SER A 257 22.89 5.30 -32.00
N LEU A 258 22.41 6.48 -31.60
CA LEU A 258 23.22 7.69 -31.51
C LEU A 258 24.36 7.53 -30.49
N LEU A 259 24.08 7.00 -29.29
CA LEU A 259 25.11 6.74 -28.28
C LEU A 259 26.18 5.76 -28.80
N PHE A 260 25.78 4.72 -29.52
CA PHE A 260 26.70 3.77 -30.12
C PHE A 260 27.58 4.41 -31.21
N LEU A 261 26.99 5.22 -32.09
CA LEU A 261 27.73 5.96 -33.12
C LEU A 261 28.74 6.94 -32.51
N VAL A 262 28.34 7.70 -31.48
CA VAL A 262 29.25 8.59 -30.75
C VAL A 262 30.37 7.78 -30.08
N GLY A 263 30.05 6.67 -29.43
CA GLY A 263 31.05 5.78 -28.81
C GLY A 263 32.06 5.22 -29.82
N LEU A 264 31.61 4.83 -31.01
CA LEU A 264 32.49 4.36 -32.09
C LEU A 264 33.38 5.48 -32.65
N LEU A 265 32.83 6.69 -32.83
CA LEU A 265 33.58 7.85 -33.31
C LEU A 265 34.64 8.27 -32.28
N CYS A 266 34.27 8.41 -31.01
CA CYS A 266 35.20 8.69 -29.91
C CYS A 266 36.27 7.60 -29.80
N GLY A 267 35.90 6.32 -29.83
CA GLY A 267 36.86 5.20 -29.78
C GLY A 267 37.84 5.17 -30.96
N ARG A 268 37.40 5.54 -32.17
CA ARG A 268 38.27 5.65 -33.36
C ARG A 268 39.22 6.84 -33.26
N ILE A 269 38.77 7.98 -32.74
CA ILE A 269 39.60 9.17 -32.53
C ILE A 269 40.67 8.89 -31.48
N THR A 270 40.30 8.30 -30.34
CA THR A 270 41.27 7.94 -29.29
C THR A 270 42.30 6.90 -29.76
N LYS A 271 41.89 5.90 -30.56
CA LYS A 271 42.81 4.93 -31.19
C LYS A 271 43.76 5.58 -32.21
N ARG A 272 43.33 6.62 -32.93
CA ARG A 272 44.19 7.34 -33.89
C ARG A 272 45.23 8.20 -33.16
N VAL A 273 44.82 8.94 -32.13
CA VAL A 273 45.71 9.79 -31.31
C VAL A 273 46.77 8.97 -30.57
N THR A 274 46.40 7.82 -30.00
CA THR A 274 47.36 6.91 -29.33
C THR A 274 48.36 6.27 -30.29
N ARG A 275 47.99 6.08 -31.57
CA ARG A 275 48.91 5.60 -32.60
C ARG A 275 49.94 6.68 -33.00
N GLU A 276 49.47 7.91 -33.21
CA GLU A 276 50.31 9.07 -33.54
C GLU A 276 51.31 9.42 -32.41
N LEU A 277 50.95 9.16 -31.15
CA LEU A 277 51.85 9.32 -30.00
C LEU A 277 52.89 8.20 -29.85
N LYS A 278 52.71 7.04 -30.51
CA LYS A 278 53.63 5.90 -30.46
C LYS A 278 54.64 5.89 -31.62
N ASP A 279 54.33 6.60 -32.71
CA ASP A 279 55.21 6.83 -33.87
C ASP A 279 56.06 8.12 -33.74
N ARG A 280 56.02 8.78 -32.57
CA ARG A 280 56.93 9.86 -32.15
C ARG A 280 57.90 9.37 -31.09
#